data_AF-A0ABD5VX82-F1
#
_entry.id   AF-A0ABD5VX82-F1
#
_cell.length_a   1.000
_cell.length_b   1.000
_cell.length_c   1.000
_cell.angle_alpha   90.00
_cell.angle_beta   90.00
_cell.angle_gamma   90.00
#
_symmetry.space_group_name_H-M   'P 1'
#
loop_
_entity.id
_entity.type
_entity.pdbx_description
1 polymer ?
#
loop_
_entity_poly.entity_id
_entity_poly.type
_entity_poly.pdbx_seq_one_letter_code
_entity_poly.pdbx_strand_id
1 'polypeptide(L)'
;MGVSPAPAIPGQQSGRIEFCHQVAGALFETLSNEGYDEIERAVMDAYFESAETISSRDVLCLRLLEQMAAELDSQLSNTTQASVLGQAAAQLPVSSTQETTLTAAFDRMEAIELLDSYSTSPWTVDPVDGERQCQITVAEYALSPLDTAIPTLPITIDLLCRQPDTTFTVSGVTRTNSDTWQFTLTADVDGEPAGLTTAPITESS
;
A
#
# COMPACT_ATOMS: atom_id res chain seq x y z
N MET A 1 -17.56 -11.76 -34.88
CA MET A 1 -17.20 -12.70 -33.81
C MET A 1 -16.82 -11.87 -32.60
N GLY A 2 -17.76 -11.65 -31.69
CA GLY A 2 -17.49 -10.99 -30.42
C GLY A 2 -16.93 -12.04 -29.47
N VAL A 3 -15.70 -11.81 -28.97
CA VAL A 3 -15.14 -12.63 -27.91
C VAL A 3 -15.86 -12.20 -26.64
N SER A 4 -16.72 -13.06 -26.10
CA SER A 4 -17.26 -12.84 -24.75
C SER A 4 -16.09 -12.83 -23.75
N PRO A 5 -16.04 -11.88 -22.81
CA PRO A 5 -15.07 -11.94 -21.73
C PRO A 5 -15.29 -13.22 -20.92
N ALA A 6 -14.20 -13.86 -20.51
CA ALA A 6 -14.25 -15.05 -19.68
C ALA A 6 -14.94 -14.73 -18.34
N PRO A 7 -15.69 -15.67 -17.74
CA PRO A 7 -16.28 -15.46 -16.43
C PRO A 7 -15.18 -15.33 -15.37
N ALA A 8 -15.29 -14.33 -14.49
CA ALA A 8 -14.42 -14.15 -13.34
C ALA A 8 -14.42 -15.42 -12.47
N ILE A 9 -13.24 -15.85 -12.00
CA ILE A 9 -13.10 -17.05 -11.17
C ILE A 9 -13.64 -16.72 -9.77
N PRO A 10 -14.66 -17.44 -9.25
CA PRO A 10 -15.14 -17.22 -7.89
C PRO A 10 -14.03 -17.53 -6.88
N GLY A 11 -13.48 -16.49 -6.24
CA GLY A 11 -12.37 -16.59 -5.28
C GLY A 11 -11.37 -15.43 -5.31
N GLN A 12 -11.33 -14.64 -6.39
CA GLN A 12 -10.36 -13.54 -6.55
C GLN A 12 -10.73 -12.28 -5.76
N GLN A 13 -12.00 -11.87 -5.80
CA GLN A 13 -12.55 -10.82 -4.91
C GLN A 13 -12.36 -11.16 -3.42
N SER A 14 -12.37 -12.45 -3.07
CA SER A 14 -12.10 -12.88 -1.69
C SER A 14 -10.65 -12.60 -1.28
N GLY A 15 -9.68 -12.69 -2.20
CA GLY A 15 -8.27 -12.43 -1.93
C GLY A 15 -8.00 -10.97 -1.57
N ARG A 16 -8.59 -10.02 -2.31
CA ARG A 16 -8.46 -8.57 -2.00
C ARG A 16 -8.97 -8.25 -0.60
N ILE A 17 -10.16 -8.75 -0.28
CA ILE A 17 -10.84 -8.46 0.98
C ILE A 17 -10.15 -9.14 2.16
N GLU A 18 -9.67 -10.36 1.97
CA GLU A 18 -8.86 -11.05 2.96
C GLU A 18 -7.57 -10.26 3.26
N PHE A 19 -6.86 -9.80 2.23
CA PHE A 19 -5.68 -8.96 2.41
C PHE A 19 -6.01 -7.65 3.15
N CYS A 20 -7.09 -6.97 2.77
CA CYS A 20 -7.50 -5.74 3.47
C CYS A 20 -7.78 -5.99 4.96
N HIS A 21 -8.48 -7.07 5.30
CA HIS A 21 -8.74 -7.40 6.71
C HIS A 21 -7.46 -7.79 7.46
N GLN A 22 -6.55 -8.54 6.83
CA GLN A 22 -5.28 -8.91 7.44
C GLN A 22 -4.45 -7.67 7.76
N VAL A 23 -4.29 -6.77 6.78
CA VAL A 23 -3.54 -5.51 6.95
C VAL A 23 -4.19 -4.63 8.01
N ALA A 24 -5.50 -4.39 7.92
CA ALA A 24 -6.21 -3.57 8.89
C ALA A 24 -6.13 -4.15 10.31
N GLY A 25 -6.32 -5.47 10.45
CA GLY A 25 -6.22 -6.16 11.74
C GLY A 25 -4.83 -6.04 12.36
N ALA A 26 -3.77 -6.33 11.60
CA ALA A 26 -2.39 -6.21 12.07
C ALA A 26 -2.02 -4.77 12.46
N LEU A 27 -2.54 -3.78 11.73
CA LEU A 27 -2.31 -2.37 12.06
C LEU A 27 -3.05 -1.96 13.33
N PHE A 28 -4.34 -2.27 13.47
CA PHE A 28 -5.07 -1.99 14.70
C PHE A 28 -4.44 -2.68 15.91
N GLU A 29 -4.03 -3.94 15.78
CA GLU A 29 -3.33 -4.65 16.85
C GLU A 29 -2.02 -3.95 17.24
N THR A 30 -1.24 -3.51 16.24
CA THR A 30 0.00 -2.75 16.48
C THR A 30 -0.28 -1.41 17.16
N LEU A 31 -1.27 -0.65 16.66
CA LEU A 31 -1.64 0.64 17.23
C LEU A 31 -2.07 0.48 18.69
N SER A 32 -2.84 -0.56 19.00
CA SER A 32 -3.35 -0.82 20.34
C SER A 32 -2.22 -1.18 21.30
N ASN A 33 -1.30 -2.03 20.85
CA ASN A 33 -0.14 -2.45 21.64
C ASN A 33 0.82 -1.29 21.93
N GLU A 34 0.99 -0.37 20.98
CA GLU A 34 1.86 0.79 21.11
C GLU A 34 1.17 2.01 21.76
N GLY A 35 -0.14 1.92 22.04
CA GLY A 35 -0.92 2.95 22.75
C GLY A 35 -1.36 4.13 21.87
N TYR A 36 -1.55 3.92 20.57
CA TYR A 36 -2.01 4.93 19.62
C TYR A 36 -3.54 5.05 19.54
N ASP A 37 -4.21 5.10 20.70
CA ASP A 37 -5.68 5.09 20.83
C ASP A 37 -6.37 6.24 20.05
N GLU A 38 -5.71 7.40 19.96
CA GLU A 38 -6.24 8.56 19.22
C GLU A 38 -6.34 8.29 17.71
N ILE A 39 -5.34 7.59 17.14
CA ILE A 39 -5.32 7.20 15.73
C ILE A 39 -6.40 6.15 15.48
N GLU A 40 -6.50 5.13 16.33
CA GLU A 40 -7.53 4.10 16.18
C GLU A 40 -8.93 4.70 16.18
N ARG A 41 -9.19 5.61 17.12
CA ARG A 41 -10.48 6.29 17.21
C ARG A 41 -10.74 7.14 15.98
N ALA A 42 -9.75 7.90 15.49
CA ALA A 42 -9.90 8.70 14.29
C ALA A 42 -10.23 7.84 13.06
N VAL A 43 -9.53 6.73 12.86
CA VAL A 43 -9.81 5.76 11.78
C VAL A 43 -11.24 5.20 11.91
N MET A 44 -11.65 4.79 13.11
CA MET A 44 -12.99 4.22 13.32
C MET A 44 -14.09 5.25 13.13
N ASP A 45 -13.89 6.50 13.57
CA ASP A 45 -14.83 7.61 13.36
C ASP A 45 -15.01 7.87 11.85
N ALA A 46 -13.91 7.97 11.09
CA ALA A 46 -13.95 8.16 9.63
C ALA A 46 -14.55 6.95 8.87
N TYR A 47 -14.28 5.73 9.36
CA TYR A 47 -14.88 4.51 8.84
C TYR A 47 -16.40 4.49 9.05
N PHE A 48 -16.89 4.87 10.24
CA PHE A 48 -18.32 4.90 10.51
C PHE A 48 -19.04 5.93 9.66
N GLU A 49 -18.47 7.12 9.48
CA GLU A 49 -19.00 8.13 8.56
C GLU A 49 -19.10 7.58 7.11
N SER A 50 -18.07 6.86 6.66
CA SER A 50 -18.08 6.22 5.34
C SER A 50 -19.15 5.13 5.24
N ALA A 51 -19.34 4.33 6.30
CA ALA A 51 -20.31 3.24 6.36
C ALA A 51 -21.77 3.71 6.31
N GLU A 52 -22.07 4.96 6.68
CA GLU A 52 -23.41 5.53 6.55
C GLU A 52 -23.83 5.73 5.08
N THR A 53 -22.86 5.90 4.17
CA THR A 53 -23.11 6.22 2.76
C THR A 53 -22.77 5.08 1.81
N ILE A 54 -21.85 4.19 2.19
CA ILE A 54 -21.35 3.10 1.33
C ILE A 54 -22.03 1.78 1.72
N SER A 55 -22.87 1.25 0.83
CA SER A 55 -23.54 -0.05 1.05
C SER A 55 -22.71 -1.26 0.63
N SER A 56 -21.68 -1.07 -0.19
CA SER A 56 -20.81 -2.18 -0.63
C SER A 56 -19.73 -2.45 0.41
N ARG A 57 -19.75 -3.68 0.96
CA ARG A 57 -18.73 -4.13 1.91
C ARG A 57 -17.32 -4.03 1.33
N ASP A 58 -17.15 -4.40 0.07
CA ASP A 58 -15.83 -4.44 -0.56
C ASP A 58 -15.23 -3.05 -0.69
N VAL A 59 -16.07 -2.08 -1.09
CA VAL A 59 -15.67 -0.66 -1.16
C VAL A 59 -15.35 -0.14 0.24
N LEU A 60 -16.12 -0.54 1.25
CA LEU A 60 -15.91 -0.12 2.62
C LEU A 60 -14.60 -0.68 3.21
N CYS A 61 -14.18 -1.90 2.85
CA CYS A 61 -12.88 -2.44 3.22
C CYS A 61 -11.71 -1.65 2.60
N LEU A 62 -11.83 -1.23 1.33
CA LEU A 62 -10.84 -0.37 0.71
C LEU A 62 -10.80 1.01 1.38
N ARG A 63 -11.97 1.61 1.64
CA ARG A 63 -12.07 2.87 2.38
C ARG A 63 -11.42 2.80 3.75
N LEU A 64 -11.53 1.67 4.47
CA LEU A 64 -10.84 1.51 5.75
C LEU A 64 -9.31 1.66 5.58
N LEU A 65 -8.71 0.99 4.59
CA LEU A 65 -7.27 1.13 4.35
C LEU A 65 -6.87 2.54 3.93
N GLU A 66 -7.70 3.20 3.13
CA GLU A 66 -7.50 4.60 2.75
C GLU A 66 -7.49 5.50 3.99
N GLN A 67 -8.45 5.34 4.92
CA GLN A 67 -8.48 6.14 6.14
C GLN A 67 -7.33 5.81 7.10
N MET A 68 -6.95 4.54 7.23
CA MET A 68 -5.76 4.16 8.00
C MET A 68 -4.51 4.84 7.43
N ALA A 69 -4.35 4.85 6.11
CA ALA A 69 -3.24 5.53 5.46
C ALA A 69 -3.23 7.02 5.79
N ALA A 70 -4.39 7.70 5.67
CA ALA A 70 -4.55 9.13 5.95
C ALA A 70 -4.24 9.49 7.42
N GLU A 71 -4.77 8.73 8.37
CA GLU A 71 -4.61 9.01 9.80
C GLU A 71 -3.17 8.76 10.26
N LEU A 72 -2.53 7.69 9.77
CA LEU A 72 -1.11 7.46 10.04
C LEU A 72 -0.23 8.55 9.41
N ASP A 73 -0.57 9.01 8.20
CA ASP A 73 0.17 10.10 7.52
C ASP A 73 0.09 11.41 8.30
N SER A 74 -1.10 11.78 8.77
CA SER A 74 -1.34 13.05 9.43
C SER A 74 -0.85 13.10 10.88
N GLN A 75 -0.80 11.97 11.58
CA GLN A 75 -0.53 11.92 13.02
C GLN A 75 0.87 11.38 13.38
N LEU A 76 1.51 10.60 12.50
CA LEU A 76 2.81 9.96 12.78
C LEU A 76 3.93 10.54 11.92
N SER A 77 5.11 10.65 12.52
CA SER A 77 6.34 10.91 11.76
C SER A 77 6.70 9.71 10.87
N ASN A 78 7.41 9.93 9.77
CA ASN A 78 7.79 8.84 8.86
C ASN A 78 8.56 7.71 9.56
N THR A 79 9.44 8.02 10.51
CA THR A 79 10.17 6.99 11.28
C THR A 79 9.23 6.19 12.19
N THR A 80 8.23 6.85 12.77
CA THR A 80 7.20 6.17 13.57
C THR A 80 6.29 5.31 12.68
N GLN A 81 5.91 5.80 11.50
CA GLN A 81 5.20 5.00 10.50
C GLN A 81 6.01 3.75 10.13
N ALA A 82 7.31 3.89 9.84
CA ALA A 82 8.18 2.75 9.50
C ALA A 82 8.18 1.69 10.61
N SER A 83 8.29 2.11 11.87
CA SER A 83 8.22 1.20 13.03
C SER A 83 6.86 0.48 13.11
N VAL A 84 5.74 1.23 13.04
CA VAL A 84 4.39 0.66 13.11
C VAL A 84 4.14 -0.30 11.95
N LEU A 85 4.48 0.08 10.72
CA LEU A 85 4.29 -0.78 9.54
C LEU A 85 5.18 -2.02 9.61
N GLY A 86 6.42 -1.90 10.09
CA GLY A 86 7.32 -3.05 10.27
C GLY A 86 6.78 -4.05 11.29
N GLN A 87 6.26 -3.57 12.42
CA GLN A 87 5.63 -4.40 13.44
C GLN A 87 4.34 -5.07 12.94
N ALA A 88 3.49 -4.33 12.22
CA ALA A 88 2.29 -4.89 11.60
C ALA A 88 2.65 -5.94 10.53
N ALA A 89 3.63 -5.66 9.68
CA ALA A 89 4.10 -6.57 8.65
C ALA A 89 4.65 -7.89 9.24
N ALA A 90 5.32 -7.83 10.39
CA ALA A 90 5.84 -9.02 11.10
C ALA A 90 4.74 -9.95 11.64
N GLN A 91 3.51 -9.44 11.82
CA GLN A 91 2.35 -10.23 12.27
C GLN A 91 1.61 -10.89 11.11
N LEU A 92 1.84 -10.43 9.87
CA LEU A 92 1.17 -10.94 8.71
C LEU A 92 1.72 -12.32 8.29
N PRO A 93 0.87 -13.19 7.73
CA PRO A 93 1.30 -14.51 7.30
C PRO A 93 2.26 -14.42 6.12
N VAL A 94 3.55 -14.65 6.38
CA VAL A 94 4.57 -14.83 5.33
C VAL A 94 4.36 -16.21 4.70
N SER A 95 4.01 -16.27 3.42
CA SER A 95 3.96 -17.56 2.72
C SER A 95 5.39 -18.11 2.59
N SER A 96 5.60 -19.39 2.89
CA SER A 96 6.93 -20.05 2.90
C SER A 96 7.67 -20.07 1.54
N THR A 97 7.01 -19.59 0.50
CA THR A 97 7.48 -19.47 -0.89
C THR A 97 7.72 -18.02 -1.30
N GLN A 98 7.63 -17.04 -0.39
CA GLN A 98 7.76 -15.62 -0.74
C GLN A 98 9.15 -15.33 -1.27
N GLU A 99 9.25 -15.21 -2.59
CA GLU A 99 10.31 -14.45 -3.23
C GLU A 99 10.33 -13.05 -2.61
N THR A 100 11.53 -12.64 -2.19
CA THR A 100 11.77 -11.33 -1.57
C THR A 100 11.92 -10.21 -2.61
N THR A 101 11.57 -10.51 -3.86
CA THR A 101 11.69 -9.58 -4.98
C THR A 101 10.56 -8.56 -4.94
N LEU A 102 10.86 -7.34 -5.41
CA LEU A 102 9.86 -6.31 -5.67
C LEU A 102 8.73 -6.86 -6.55
N THR A 103 9.09 -7.57 -7.62
CA THR A 103 8.17 -8.18 -8.58
C THR A 103 7.18 -9.11 -7.87
N ALA A 104 7.63 -9.95 -6.94
CA ALA A 104 6.74 -10.85 -6.23
C ALA A 104 5.71 -10.14 -5.32
N ALA A 105 6.00 -8.92 -4.84
CA ALA A 105 5.03 -8.10 -4.12
C ALA A 105 3.92 -7.61 -5.06
N PHE A 106 4.30 -7.10 -6.22
CA PHE A 106 3.36 -6.61 -7.22
C PHE A 106 2.58 -7.73 -7.94
N ASP A 107 3.21 -8.87 -8.22
CA ASP A 107 2.55 -10.08 -8.72
C ASP A 107 1.44 -10.54 -7.76
N ARG A 108 1.69 -10.47 -6.45
CA ARG A 108 0.67 -10.78 -5.44
C ARG A 108 -0.47 -9.78 -5.48
N MET A 109 -0.16 -8.48 -5.56
CA MET A 109 -1.16 -7.41 -5.62
C MET A 109 -2.04 -7.51 -6.88
N GLU A 110 -1.46 -7.86 -8.03
CA GLU A 110 -2.18 -8.16 -9.27
C GLU A 110 -3.07 -9.40 -9.09
N ALA A 111 -2.53 -10.49 -8.52
CA ALA A 111 -3.28 -11.74 -8.32
C ALA A 111 -4.49 -11.59 -7.38
N ILE A 112 -4.44 -10.66 -6.42
CA ILE A 112 -5.57 -10.33 -5.54
C ILE A 112 -6.41 -9.14 -6.05
N GLU A 113 -6.20 -8.68 -7.28
CA GLU A 113 -6.96 -7.58 -7.90
C GLU A 113 -6.92 -6.26 -7.11
N LEU A 114 -5.81 -5.99 -6.41
CA LEU A 114 -5.56 -4.68 -5.80
C LEU A 114 -5.11 -3.65 -6.85
N LEU A 115 -4.56 -4.13 -7.95
CA LEU A 115 -4.24 -3.41 -9.16
C LEU A 115 -4.53 -4.33 -10.36
N ASP A 116 -4.75 -3.77 -11.55
CA ASP A 116 -4.97 -4.56 -12.77
C ASP A 116 -3.64 -5.03 -13.37
N SER A 117 -2.66 -4.14 -13.45
CA SER A 117 -1.35 -4.47 -14.00
C SER A 117 -0.27 -3.51 -13.50
N TYR A 118 0.98 -3.95 -13.58
CA TYR A 118 2.12 -3.13 -13.20
C TYR A 118 3.32 -3.34 -14.13
N SER A 119 4.24 -2.38 -14.11
CA SER A 119 5.56 -2.54 -14.71
C SER A 119 6.61 -1.85 -13.85
N THR A 120 7.83 -2.37 -13.89
CA THR A 120 8.96 -1.82 -13.14
C THR A 120 10.13 -1.53 -14.06
N SER A 121 10.83 -0.43 -13.82
CA SER A 121 12.14 -0.20 -14.42
C SER A 121 13.17 -1.11 -13.75
N PRO A 122 14.32 -1.39 -14.40
CA PRO A 122 15.47 -1.94 -13.71
C PRO A 122 15.85 -1.07 -12.51
N TRP A 123 16.35 -1.71 -11.45
CA TRP A 123 16.97 -1.00 -10.33
C TRP A 123 18.20 -0.24 -10.82
N THR A 124 18.27 1.04 -10.49
CA THR A 124 19.49 1.84 -10.58
C THR A 124 20.08 1.98 -9.18
N VAL A 125 21.40 1.93 -9.08
CA VAL A 125 22.13 2.13 -7.82
C VAL A 125 22.85 3.45 -7.93
N ASP A 126 22.61 4.35 -6.97
CA ASP A 126 23.39 5.57 -6.88
C ASP A 126 24.83 5.21 -6.45
N PRO A 127 25.85 5.69 -7.19
CA PRO A 127 27.23 5.30 -6.95
C PRO A 127 27.86 5.95 -5.70
N VAL A 128 27.21 6.92 -5.07
CA VAL A 128 27.73 7.71 -3.94
C VAL A 128 27.27 7.15 -2.61
N ASP A 129 25.97 6.97 -2.42
CA ASP A 129 25.34 6.48 -1.19
C ASP A 129 24.94 5.00 -1.27
N GLY A 130 24.90 4.42 -2.48
CA GLY A 130 24.50 3.03 -2.67
C GLY A 130 22.98 2.84 -2.67
N GLU A 131 22.22 3.93 -2.67
CA GLU A 131 20.76 3.92 -2.69
C GLU A 131 20.28 3.20 -3.95
N ARG A 132 19.32 2.27 -3.78
CA ARG A 132 18.70 1.58 -4.91
C ARG A 132 17.36 2.23 -5.17
N GLN A 133 17.13 2.64 -6.41
CA GLN A 133 15.84 3.19 -6.82
C GLN A 133 15.32 2.48 -8.08
N CYS A 134 14.00 2.39 -8.19
CA CYS A 134 13.32 1.94 -9.41
C CYS A 134 12.01 2.71 -9.58
N GLN A 135 11.57 2.82 -10.83
CA GLN A 135 10.28 3.40 -11.16
C GLN A 135 9.25 2.29 -11.31
N ILE A 136 8.07 2.51 -10.74
CA ILE A 136 6.96 1.58 -10.76
C ILE A 136 5.77 2.29 -11.40
N THR A 137 5.14 1.62 -12.35
CA THR A 137 3.87 2.05 -12.96
C THR A 137 2.80 1.05 -12.59
N VAL A 138 1.65 1.52 -12.11
CA VAL A 138 0.50 0.71 -11.70
C VAL A 138 -0.75 1.21 -12.40
N ALA A 139 -1.50 0.31 -13.02
CA ALA A 139 -2.79 0.59 -13.65
C ALA A 139 -3.96 0.06 -12.80
N GLU A 140 -5.06 0.81 -12.81
CA GLU A 140 -6.32 0.53 -12.11
C GLU A 140 -6.12 0.16 -10.63
N TYR A 141 -5.29 0.94 -9.93
CA TYR A 141 -5.10 0.75 -8.49
C TYR A 141 -6.42 0.95 -7.74
N ALA A 142 -6.79 -0.05 -6.92
CA ALA A 142 -8.11 -0.13 -6.31
C ALA A 142 -8.37 0.94 -5.23
N LEU A 143 -7.31 1.50 -4.63
CA LEU A 143 -7.44 2.57 -3.64
C LEU A 143 -7.54 3.92 -4.33
N SER A 144 -8.48 4.72 -3.85
CA SER A 144 -8.73 6.07 -4.34
C SER A 144 -7.70 7.07 -3.77
N PRO A 145 -7.32 8.11 -4.54
CA PRO A 145 -6.58 9.25 -4.00
C PRO A 145 -7.31 9.92 -2.83
N LEU A 146 -6.52 10.35 -1.84
CA LEU A 146 -6.91 11.11 -0.67
C LEU A 146 -6.49 12.57 -0.88
N ASP A 147 -7.42 13.41 -1.35
CA ASP A 147 -7.18 14.80 -1.72
C ASP A 147 -5.98 14.98 -2.68
N THR A 148 -4.77 15.13 -2.14
CA THR A 148 -3.52 15.40 -2.86
C THR A 148 -2.48 14.28 -2.75
N ALA A 149 -2.84 13.15 -2.13
CA ALA A 149 -1.94 12.00 -1.96
C ALA A 149 -2.61 10.70 -2.41
N ILE A 150 -1.80 9.68 -2.72
CA ILE A 150 -2.29 8.33 -2.98
C ILE A 150 -1.92 7.39 -1.82
N PRO A 151 -2.81 6.49 -1.40
CA PRO A 151 -2.47 5.47 -0.40
C PRO A 151 -1.39 4.50 -0.90
N THR A 152 -0.25 4.50 -0.23
CA THR A 152 0.89 3.58 -0.49
C THR A 152 1.02 2.50 0.57
N LEU A 153 0.27 2.62 1.68
CA LEU A 153 0.25 1.69 2.80
C LEU A 153 0.19 0.20 2.40
N PRO A 154 -0.71 -0.23 1.48
CA PRO A 154 -0.79 -1.63 1.08
C PRO A 154 0.48 -2.14 0.40
N ILE A 155 1.11 -1.29 -0.42
CA ILE A 155 2.35 -1.59 -1.14
C ILE A 155 3.49 -1.72 -0.13
N THR A 156 3.64 -0.73 0.75
CA THR A 156 4.71 -0.69 1.75
C THR A 156 4.65 -1.88 2.71
N ILE A 157 3.46 -2.26 3.18
CA ILE A 157 3.31 -3.42 4.06
C ILE A 157 3.73 -4.72 3.36
N ASP A 158 3.29 -4.95 2.11
CA ASP A 158 3.68 -6.19 1.40
C ASP A 158 5.19 -6.25 1.14
N LEU A 159 5.83 -5.10 0.89
CA LEU A 159 7.29 -4.99 0.78
C LEU A 159 7.98 -5.33 2.10
N LEU A 160 7.50 -4.78 3.23
CA LEU A 160 8.07 -5.04 4.56
C LEU A 160 7.87 -6.47 5.02
N CYS A 161 6.77 -7.15 4.64
CA CYS A 161 6.61 -8.58 4.90
C CYS A 161 7.73 -9.43 4.27
N ARG A 162 8.31 -8.95 3.16
CA ARG A 162 9.33 -9.66 2.38
C ARG A 162 10.75 -9.20 2.68
N GLN A 163 10.91 -7.93 3.02
CA GLN A 163 12.18 -7.27 3.24
C GLN A 163 12.11 -6.44 4.53
N PRO A 164 12.02 -7.09 5.70
CA PRO A 164 11.77 -6.40 6.97
C PRO A 164 12.94 -5.51 7.41
N ASP A 165 14.15 -5.79 6.95
CA ASP A 165 15.37 -5.03 7.30
C ASP A 165 15.64 -3.87 6.30
N THR A 166 14.75 -3.62 5.34
CA THR A 166 14.92 -2.58 4.31
C THR A 166 14.09 -1.34 4.65
N THR A 167 14.71 -0.17 4.57
CA THR A 167 13.99 1.10 4.62
C THR A 167 13.53 1.47 3.23
N PHE A 168 12.23 1.72 3.09
CA PHE A 168 11.62 2.12 1.83
C PHE A 168 11.28 3.60 1.84
N THR A 169 11.35 4.21 0.66
CA THR A 169 10.79 5.53 0.39
C THR A 169 10.00 5.50 -0.89
N VAL A 170 8.75 5.96 -0.83
CA VAL A 170 7.88 6.13 -2.01
C VAL A 170 7.74 7.60 -2.31
N SER A 171 8.13 8.01 -3.52
CA SER A 171 8.14 9.43 -3.91
C SER A 171 7.81 9.61 -5.38
N GLY A 172 7.72 10.88 -5.83
CA GLY A 172 7.54 11.21 -7.24
C GLY A 172 6.25 10.65 -7.85
N VAL A 173 5.18 10.55 -7.05
CA VAL A 173 3.90 10.02 -7.51
C VAL A 173 3.30 10.97 -8.53
N THR A 174 3.10 10.47 -9.74
CA THR A 174 2.51 11.21 -10.86
C THR A 174 1.40 10.40 -11.49
N ARG A 175 0.35 11.08 -11.94
CA ARG A 175 -0.74 10.46 -12.70
C ARG A 175 -0.43 10.56 -14.19
N THR A 176 -0.17 9.42 -14.84
CA THR A 176 0.21 9.40 -16.27
C THR A 176 -1.00 9.36 -17.20
N ASN A 177 -2.13 8.81 -16.75
CA ASN A 177 -3.44 8.87 -17.40
C ASN A 177 -4.57 8.71 -16.36
N SER A 178 -5.83 8.57 -16.77
CA SER A 178 -6.97 8.51 -15.84
C SER A 178 -6.82 7.44 -14.76
N ASP A 179 -6.21 6.29 -15.03
CA ASP A 179 -6.22 5.17 -14.09
C ASP A 179 -4.82 4.58 -13.87
N THR A 180 -3.78 5.29 -14.31
CA THR A 180 -2.37 4.85 -14.19
C THR A 180 -1.56 5.83 -13.35
N TRP A 181 -0.87 5.27 -12.38
CA TRP A 181 0.02 5.95 -11.46
C TRP A 181 1.46 5.52 -11.71
N GLN A 182 2.38 6.46 -11.54
CA GLN A 182 3.80 6.21 -11.62
C GLN A 182 4.48 6.79 -10.39
N PHE A 183 5.35 6.03 -9.74
CA PHE A 183 6.09 6.48 -8.56
C PHE A 183 7.49 5.87 -8.53
N THR A 184 8.37 6.50 -7.75
CA THR A 184 9.72 6.02 -7.49
C THR A 184 9.72 5.30 -6.15
N LEU A 185 10.22 4.06 -6.16
CA LEU A 185 10.55 3.31 -4.96
C LEU A 185 12.06 3.33 -4.75
N THR A 186 12.45 3.93 -3.65
CA THR A 186 13.80 3.88 -3.11
C THR A 186 13.87 2.82 -2.02
N ALA A 187 14.94 2.03 -2.01
CA ALA A 187 15.26 1.03 -1.01
C ALA A 187 16.72 1.23 -0.55
N ASP A 188 16.88 1.46 0.74
CA ASP A 188 18.17 1.66 1.40
C ASP A 188 18.12 1.03 2.80
N VAL A 189 19.25 0.53 3.29
CA VAL A 189 19.34 -0.01 4.65
C VAL A 189 19.39 1.13 5.66
N ASP A 190 20.09 2.23 5.34
CA ASP A 190 20.33 3.36 6.25
C ASP A 190 19.59 4.65 5.82
N GLY A 191 18.64 4.52 4.89
CA GLY A 191 17.89 5.65 4.32
C GLY A 191 16.85 6.23 5.27
N GLU A 192 16.32 7.40 4.93
CA GLU A 192 15.19 8.00 5.64
C GLU A 192 13.86 7.50 5.05
N PRO A 193 12.96 6.93 5.86
CA PRO A 193 11.65 6.51 5.37
C PRO A 193 10.81 7.72 4.97
N ALA A 194 10.05 7.60 3.88
CA ALA A 194 9.04 8.58 3.49
C ALA A 194 7.99 7.97 2.56
N GLY A 195 6.80 8.57 2.57
CA GLY A 195 5.72 8.17 1.68
C GLY A 195 5.17 6.76 1.96
N LEU A 196 5.31 6.28 3.19
CA LEU A 196 5.05 4.89 3.55
C LEU A 196 3.56 4.55 3.59
N THR A 197 2.74 5.49 4.06
CA THR A 197 1.30 5.30 4.24
C THR A 197 0.51 5.99 3.13
N THR A 198 0.84 7.24 2.85
CA THR A 198 0.43 7.96 1.64
C THR A 198 1.65 8.58 0.98
N ALA A 199 1.57 8.86 -0.32
CA ALA A 199 2.59 9.62 -1.00
C ALA A 199 1.97 10.77 -1.82
N PRO A 200 2.56 11.99 -1.76
CA PRO A 200 1.99 13.17 -2.38
C PRO A 200 2.01 13.06 -3.91
N ILE A 201 0.88 13.40 -4.53
CA ILE A 201 0.71 13.45 -5.97
C ILE A 201 1.32 14.77 -6.46
N THR A 202 2.31 14.67 -7.34
CA THR A 202 2.83 15.79 -8.09
C THR A 202 2.13 15.85 -9.45
N GLU A 203 1.60 17.03 -9.78
CA GLU A 203 1.06 17.28 -11.11
C GLU A 203 2.20 17.14 -12.13
N SER A 204 1.99 16.31 -13.16
CA SER A 204 2.91 16.23 -14.29
C SER A 204 2.78 17.54 -15.08
N SER A 205 3.79 18.41 -14.99
CA SER A 205 3.82 19.67 -15.76
C SER A 205 3.89 19.43 -17.27
#